data_AF-A0A4D7E3D0-F1
#
_entry.id   AF-A0A4D7E3D0-F1
#
_cell.length_a   1.000
_cell.length_b   1.000
_cell.length_c   1.000
_cell.angle_alpha   90.00
_cell.angle_beta   90.00
_cell.angle_gamma   90.00
#
_symmetry.space_group_name_H-M   'P 1'
#
loop_
_entity.id
_entity.type
_entity.pdbx_description
1 polymer ?
#
loop_
_entity_poly.entity_id
_entity_poly.type
_entity_poly.pdbx_seq_one_letter_code
_entity_poly.pdbx_strand_id
1 'polypeptide(L)'
;MADSENSRTLPAITCRNPLQRAEWLLSNNFSDQEHRVPGLRDIVLTKWHAWHCAFQELTDLGRAQQKLESQLRSMLPPHQMVLSTDSGGPFATPSMHGSLDRSREDGNTCAHAAFLTERHNWAPIDESNGYRRAKHAEEHVSIIEEHLADELLRTPAMTTVAVAAKLHCLLARDSPSPDSDERPWPQIRSVLSDILAMNGVS
;
A
#
# COMPACT_ATOMS: atom_id res chain seq x y z
N MET A 1 50.76 1.64 18.17
CA MET A 1 49.48 2.30 18.45
C MET A 1 48.97 2.78 17.11
N ALA A 2 47.81 2.26 16.68
CA ALA A 2 47.32 2.37 15.32
C ALA A 2 46.53 3.67 15.12
N ASP A 3 46.91 4.44 14.10
CA ASP A 3 46.16 5.58 13.59
C ASP A 3 44.99 5.03 12.76
N SER A 4 43.76 5.27 13.23
CA SER A 4 42.54 4.86 12.54
C SER A 4 42.12 5.96 11.57
N GLU A 5 42.29 5.69 10.28
CA GLU A 5 41.78 6.49 9.17
C GLU A 5 40.25 6.59 9.25
N ASN A 6 39.77 7.72 9.76
CA ASN A 6 38.38 8.12 9.69
C ASN A 6 38.05 8.57 8.25
N SER A 7 37.97 7.61 7.33
CA SER A 7 37.36 7.80 6.02
C SER A 7 35.86 7.96 6.19
N ARG A 8 35.42 9.20 6.40
CA ARG A 8 34.03 9.60 6.27
C ARG A 8 33.67 9.55 4.78
N THR A 9 33.21 8.40 4.31
CA THR A 9 32.42 8.32 3.09
C THR A 9 31.17 9.14 3.36
N LEU A 10 31.13 10.37 2.84
CA LEU A 10 29.92 11.17 2.76
C LEU A 10 28.85 10.29 2.09
N PRO A 11 27.63 10.15 2.65
CA PRO A 11 26.57 9.47 1.94
C PRO A 11 26.42 10.19 0.60
N ALA A 12 26.55 9.41 -0.48
CA ALA A 12 26.39 9.88 -1.83
C ALA A 12 25.11 10.73 -1.87
N ILE A 13 25.30 11.98 -2.32
CA ILE A 13 24.26 12.97 -2.56
C ILE A 13 23.03 12.23 -3.09
N THR A 14 21.94 12.30 -2.33
CA THR A 14 20.65 11.70 -2.65
C THR A 14 20.23 12.18 -4.03
N CYS A 15 20.58 11.41 -5.07
CA CYS A 15 19.97 11.52 -6.38
C CYS A 15 18.48 11.30 -6.15
N ARG A 16 17.74 12.41 -6.16
CA ARG A 16 16.31 12.53 -5.88
C ARG A 16 15.56 11.39 -6.58
N ASN A 17 14.87 10.56 -5.81
CA ASN A 17 14.17 9.36 -6.28
C ASN A 17 13.36 9.68 -7.56
N PRO A 18 13.51 8.92 -8.66
CA PRO A 18 12.83 9.19 -9.94
C PRO A 18 11.30 9.28 -9.79
N LEU A 19 10.72 8.61 -8.79
CA LEU A 19 9.29 8.74 -8.47
C LEU A 19 8.93 10.13 -7.98
N GLN A 20 9.69 10.70 -7.05
CA GLN A 20 9.45 12.06 -6.58
C GLN A 20 9.59 13.10 -7.69
N ARG A 21 10.51 12.88 -8.64
CA ARG A 21 10.68 13.74 -9.81
C ARG A 21 9.53 13.62 -10.79
N ALA A 22 9.04 12.40 -11.01
CA ALA A 22 7.87 12.15 -11.82
C ALA A 22 6.61 12.75 -11.20
N GLU A 23 6.38 12.57 -9.91
CA GLU A 23 5.30 13.22 -9.16
C GLU A 23 5.34 14.74 -9.38
N TRP A 24 6.49 15.37 -9.16
CA TRP A 24 6.66 16.82 -9.38
C TRP A 24 6.35 17.25 -10.82
N LEU A 25 6.88 16.53 -11.82
CA LEU A 25 6.60 16.81 -13.23
C LEU A 25 5.11 16.73 -13.53
N LEU A 26 4.45 15.68 -13.03
CA LEU A 26 3.05 15.39 -13.30
C LEU A 26 2.13 16.39 -12.60
N SER A 27 2.42 16.76 -11.35
CA SER A 27 1.70 17.81 -10.63
C SER A 27 1.81 19.16 -11.35
N ASN A 28 3.00 19.54 -11.84
CA ASN A 28 3.17 20.78 -12.58
C ASN A 28 2.40 20.79 -13.90
N ASN A 29 2.47 19.68 -14.66
CA ASN A 29 1.72 19.56 -15.91
C ASN A 29 0.21 19.54 -15.63
N PHE A 30 -0.22 18.96 -14.51
CA PHE A 30 -1.62 18.95 -14.12
C PHE A 30 -2.09 20.38 -13.81
N SER A 31 -1.35 21.13 -13.00
CA SER A 31 -1.67 22.53 -12.73
C SER A 31 -1.70 23.38 -14.01
N ASP A 32 -0.78 23.17 -14.95
CA ASP A 32 -0.81 23.89 -16.24
C ASP A 32 -2.05 23.51 -17.07
N GLN A 33 -2.46 22.24 -17.08
CA GLN A 33 -3.64 21.79 -17.83
C GLN A 33 -4.95 22.40 -17.32
N GLU A 34 -5.05 22.72 -16.02
CA GLU A 34 -6.27 23.30 -15.45
C GLU A 34 -6.61 24.66 -16.05
N HIS A 35 -5.58 25.41 -16.45
CA HIS A 35 -5.68 26.71 -17.12
C HIS A 35 -6.04 26.57 -18.61
N ARG A 36 -6.00 25.36 -19.18
CA ARG A 36 -6.32 25.10 -20.59
C ARG A 36 -7.81 24.87 -20.81
N VAL A 37 -8.23 25.10 -22.06
CA VAL A 37 -9.58 24.78 -22.54
C VAL A 37 -9.89 23.30 -22.32
N PRO A 38 -11.10 22.90 -21.87
CA PRO A 38 -11.41 21.52 -21.51
C PRO A 38 -11.09 20.47 -22.58
N GLY A 39 -11.26 20.79 -23.87
CA GLY A 39 -10.96 19.88 -24.99
C GLY A 39 -9.46 19.62 -25.24
N LEU A 40 -8.57 20.36 -24.59
CA LEU A 40 -7.11 20.21 -24.69
C LEU A 40 -6.48 19.59 -23.43
N ARG A 41 -7.31 19.18 -22.46
CA ARG A 41 -6.82 18.54 -21.22
C ARG A 41 -6.40 17.11 -21.51
N ASP A 42 -5.34 16.67 -20.85
CA ASP A 42 -4.88 15.30 -20.96
C ASP A 42 -5.69 14.43 -20.00
N ILE A 43 -6.53 13.56 -20.57
CA ILE A 43 -7.37 12.66 -19.80
C ILE A 43 -6.55 11.70 -18.93
N VAL A 44 -5.36 11.28 -19.38
CA VAL A 44 -4.45 10.43 -18.60
C VAL A 44 -3.97 11.18 -17.37
N LEU A 45 -3.65 12.46 -17.53
CA LEU A 45 -3.16 13.29 -16.42
C LEU A 45 -4.26 13.59 -15.40
N THR A 46 -5.51 13.74 -15.88
CA THR A 46 -6.69 13.86 -15.00
C THR A 46 -6.92 12.58 -14.18
N LYS A 47 -6.86 11.41 -14.83
CA LYS A 47 -6.97 10.11 -14.15
C LYS A 47 -5.83 9.86 -13.18
N TRP A 48 -4.61 10.26 -13.55
CA TRP A 48 -3.44 10.15 -12.68
C TRP A 48 -3.60 10.97 -11.41
N HIS A 49 -4.09 12.21 -11.49
CA HIS A 49 -4.31 13.03 -10.30
C HIS A 49 -5.36 12.40 -9.36
N ALA A 50 -6.48 11.92 -9.91
CA ALA A 50 -7.50 11.23 -9.12
C ALA A 50 -6.94 9.99 -8.41
N TRP A 51 -6.22 9.14 -9.16
CA TRP A 51 -5.53 7.98 -8.60
C TRP A 51 -4.52 8.38 -7.51
N HIS A 52 -3.69 9.39 -7.76
CA HIS A 52 -2.64 9.80 -6.84
C HIS A 52 -3.20 10.32 -5.51
N CYS A 53 -4.33 11.06 -5.52
CA CYS A 53 -5.03 11.45 -4.30
C CYS A 53 -5.50 10.22 -3.50
N ALA A 54 -6.13 9.24 -4.17
CA ALA A 54 -6.58 8.01 -3.52
C ALA A 54 -5.41 7.17 -2.97
N PHE A 55 -4.30 7.11 -3.71
CA PHE A 55 -3.08 6.42 -3.29
C PHE A 55 -2.43 7.06 -2.05
N GLN A 56 -2.39 8.40 -1.99
CA GLN A 56 -1.90 9.13 -0.82
C GLN A 56 -2.80 8.89 0.40
N GLU A 57 -4.12 8.98 0.21
CA GLU A 57 -5.11 8.70 1.26
C GLU A 57 -4.97 7.26 1.79
N LEU A 58 -4.83 6.28 0.89
CA LEU A 58 -4.60 4.88 1.26
C LEU A 58 -3.32 4.72 2.08
N THR A 59 -2.24 5.38 1.67
CA THR A 59 -0.95 5.34 2.36
C THR A 59 -1.05 5.95 3.77
N ASP A 60 -1.79 7.06 3.92
CA ASP A 60 -2.03 7.70 5.21
C ASP A 60 -2.88 6.84 6.15
N LEU A 61 -3.95 6.24 5.63
CA LEU A 61 -4.80 5.30 6.36
C LEU A 61 -4.03 4.05 6.79
N GLY A 62 -3.21 3.46 5.90
CA GLY A 62 -2.37 2.32 6.22
C GLY A 62 -1.34 2.62 7.31
N ARG A 63 -0.71 3.81 7.28
CA ARG A 63 0.17 4.27 8.38
C ARG A 63 -0.58 4.41 9.70
N ALA A 64 -1.80 4.96 9.67
CA ALA A 64 -2.64 5.10 10.85
C ALA A 64 -3.04 3.72 11.42
N GLN A 65 -3.43 2.77 10.56
CA GLN A 65 -3.74 1.40 10.93
C GLN A 65 -2.53 0.71 11.57
N GLN A 66 -1.36 0.75 10.94
CA GLN A 66 -0.13 0.14 11.49
C GLN A 66 0.23 0.68 12.87
N LYS A 67 0.00 1.98 13.11
CA LYS A 67 0.19 2.59 14.42
C LYS A 67 -0.79 2.01 15.46
N LEU A 68 -2.07 1.88 15.10
CA LEU A 68 -3.08 1.25 15.95
C LEU A 68 -2.73 -0.22 16.23
N GLU A 69 -2.29 -0.96 15.22
CA GLU A 69 -1.87 -2.37 15.39
C GLU A 69 -0.65 -2.51 16.30
N SER A 70 0.31 -1.59 16.18
CA SER A 70 1.48 -1.55 17.06
C SER A 70 1.09 -1.26 18.50
N GLN A 71 0.13 -0.34 18.71
CA GLN A 71 -0.41 -0.04 20.03
C GLN A 71 -1.16 -1.25 20.61
N LEU A 72 -2.03 -1.89 19.84
CA LEU A 72 -2.72 -3.12 20.26
C LEU A 72 -1.72 -4.24 20.60
N ARG A 73 -0.69 -4.44 19.77
CA ARG A 73 0.38 -5.44 20.03
C ARG A 73 1.12 -5.15 21.34
N SER A 74 1.31 -3.88 21.71
CA SER A 74 1.96 -3.51 22.96
C SER A 74 1.08 -3.73 24.20
N MET A 75 -0.25 -3.77 24.03
CA MET A 75 -1.21 -3.93 25.12
C MET A 75 -1.62 -5.39 25.36
N LEU A 76 -1.49 -6.26 24.35
CA LEU A 76 -1.94 -7.66 24.42
C LEU A 76 -0.80 -8.66 24.67
N PRO A 77 -1.02 -9.71 25.49
CA PRO A 77 -0.14 -10.87 25.55
C PRO A 77 -0.11 -11.63 24.20
N PRO A 78 1.00 -12.28 23.83
CA PRO A 78 1.22 -12.88 22.51
C PRO A 78 0.23 -13.99 22.09
N HIS A 79 -0.61 -14.50 23.00
CA HIS A 79 -1.49 -15.64 22.75
C HIS A 79 -2.89 -15.29 22.21
N GLN A 80 -3.24 -14.00 22.09
CA GLN A 80 -4.57 -13.56 21.62
C GLN A 80 -4.55 -12.95 20.20
N MET A 81 -3.40 -12.94 19.52
CA MET A 81 -3.27 -12.34 18.19
C MET A 81 -3.61 -13.34 17.07
N VAL A 82 -4.85 -13.86 17.07
CA VAL A 82 -5.45 -14.41 15.84
C VAL A 82 -6.29 -13.29 15.24
N LEU A 83 -5.63 -12.41 14.49
CA LEU A 83 -6.33 -11.55 13.55
C LEU A 83 -7.05 -12.48 12.59
N SER A 84 -8.37 -12.51 12.64
CA SER A 84 -9.20 -13.22 11.69
C SER A 84 -8.93 -12.64 10.30
N THR A 85 -8.01 -13.25 9.57
CA THR A 85 -8.00 -13.21 8.12
C THR A 85 -9.32 -13.83 7.68
N ASP A 86 -10.14 -13.04 6.99
CA ASP A 86 -11.35 -13.49 6.33
C ASP A 86 -11.00 -14.36 5.11
N SER A 87 -10.25 -15.45 5.34
CA SER A 87 -10.12 -16.54 4.39
C SER A 87 -10.89 -17.71 4.99
N GLY A 88 -12.11 -17.92 4.49
CA GLY A 88 -12.90 -19.10 4.79
C GLY A 88 -12.06 -20.36 4.60
N GLY A 89 -11.86 -21.08 5.70
CA GLY A 89 -11.24 -22.40 5.70
C GLY A 89 -10.33 -22.64 6.91
N PRO A 90 -10.71 -23.51 7.87
CA PRO A 90 -9.80 -23.93 8.91
C PRO A 90 -8.72 -24.84 8.31
N PHE A 91 -7.48 -24.35 8.21
CA PHE A 91 -6.33 -25.21 7.98
C PHE A 91 -6.03 -25.99 9.27
N ALA A 92 -6.50 -27.24 9.28
CA ALA A 92 -6.09 -28.25 10.23
C ALA A 92 -4.63 -28.63 9.99
N THR A 93 -3.76 -28.48 10.99
CA THR A 93 -2.52 -29.25 11.08
C THR A 93 -2.83 -30.57 11.79
N PRO A 94 -2.70 -31.73 11.14
CA PRO A 94 -2.89 -33.01 11.82
C PRO A 94 -1.57 -33.44 12.46
N SER A 95 -1.57 -33.63 13.78
CA SER A 95 -0.65 -34.56 14.41
C SER A 95 -1.43 -35.57 15.24
N MET A 96 -1.27 -36.82 14.84
CA MET A 96 -1.99 -38.01 15.32
C MET A 96 -1.80 -38.28 16.81
N HIS A 97 -2.89 -38.57 17.52
CA HIS A 97 -3.11 -39.88 18.16
C HIS A 97 -4.51 -40.01 18.80
N GLY A 98 -5.15 -41.15 18.53
CA GLY A 98 -6.00 -41.83 19.51
C GLY A 98 -7.51 -41.57 19.44
N SER A 99 -8.21 -42.54 18.85
CA SER A 99 -9.57 -42.97 19.19
C SER A 99 -10.73 -41.98 19.02
N LEU A 100 -11.48 -42.20 17.94
CA LEU A 100 -12.86 -41.78 17.75
C LEU A 100 -13.73 -42.30 18.91
N ASP A 101 -14.28 -41.40 19.73
CA ASP A 101 -15.71 -41.34 20.06
C ASP A 101 -15.98 -40.17 21.03
N ARG A 102 -16.48 -39.06 20.49
CA ARG A 102 -17.22 -38.04 21.26
C ARG A 102 -18.00 -37.14 20.31
N SER A 103 -19.31 -37.05 20.54
CA SER A 103 -20.31 -36.27 19.81
C SER A 103 -19.80 -34.92 19.29
N ARG A 104 -19.74 -34.81 17.96
CA ARG A 104 -19.18 -33.71 17.18
C ARG A 104 -20.15 -32.52 17.01
N GLU A 105 -20.94 -32.22 18.02
CA GLU A 105 -21.93 -31.12 17.99
C GLU A 105 -21.75 -30.10 19.13
N ASP A 106 -21.22 -30.51 20.28
CA ASP A 106 -21.02 -29.61 21.44
C ASP A 106 -19.70 -28.83 21.40
N GLY A 107 -18.64 -29.42 20.83
CA GLY A 107 -17.33 -28.76 20.72
C GLY A 107 -17.34 -27.54 19.80
N ASN A 108 -18.15 -27.58 18.73
CA ASN A 108 -18.30 -26.47 17.78
C ASN A 108 -19.09 -25.31 18.42
N THR A 109 -20.14 -25.63 19.17
CA THR A 109 -20.98 -24.64 19.87
C THR A 109 -20.21 -23.96 20.99
N CYS A 110 -19.42 -24.70 21.77
CA CYS A 110 -18.61 -24.15 22.85
C CYS A 110 -17.43 -23.29 22.32
N ALA A 111 -16.79 -23.72 21.22
CA ALA A 111 -15.77 -22.91 20.53
C ALA A 111 -16.35 -21.64 19.89
N HIS A 112 -17.56 -21.71 19.31
CA HIS A 112 -18.25 -20.56 18.75
C HIS A 112 -18.70 -19.58 19.84
N ALA A 113 -19.20 -20.08 20.97
CA ALA A 113 -19.55 -19.26 22.13
C ALA A 113 -18.31 -18.59 22.76
N ALA A 114 -17.19 -19.30 22.88
CA ALA A 114 -15.93 -18.72 23.35
C ALA A 114 -15.42 -17.61 22.41
N PHE A 115 -15.47 -17.84 21.10
CA PHE A 115 -15.11 -16.85 20.08
C PHE A 115 -16.01 -15.61 20.11
N LEU A 116 -17.33 -15.78 20.30
CA LEU A 116 -18.28 -14.67 20.42
C LEU A 116 -18.07 -13.88 21.72
N THR A 117 -17.74 -14.55 22.81
CA THR A 117 -17.43 -13.91 24.11
C THR A 117 -16.16 -13.07 24.00
N GLU A 118 -15.14 -13.60 23.34
CA GLU A 118 -13.91 -12.87 23.05
C GLU A 118 -14.20 -11.66 22.15
N ARG A 119 -14.97 -11.82 21.06
CA ARG A 119 -15.45 -10.70 20.22
C ARG A 119 -16.21 -9.62 21.00
N HIS A 120 -17.07 -10.02 21.95
CA HIS A 120 -17.82 -9.08 22.78
C HIS A 120 -16.93 -8.27 23.73
N ASN A 121 -15.85 -8.87 24.24
CA ASN A 121 -14.88 -8.17 25.08
C ASN A 121 -14.03 -7.17 24.26
N TRP A 122 -13.82 -7.43 22.96
CA TRP A 122 -13.08 -6.56 22.06
C TRP A 122 -13.91 -5.44 21.41
N ALA A 123 -15.23 -5.60 21.30
CA ALA A 123 -16.12 -4.59 20.74
C ALA A 123 -15.99 -3.19 21.42
N PRO A 124 -15.97 -3.06 22.76
CA PRO A 124 -15.81 -1.76 23.41
C PRO A 124 -14.37 -1.20 23.28
N ILE A 125 -13.35 -2.05 23.20
CA ILE A 125 -11.95 -1.64 22.97
C ILE A 125 -11.79 -1.10 21.55
N ASP A 126 -12.43 -1.74 20.57
CA ASP A 126 -12.45 -1.27 19.19
C ASP A 126 -13.24 0.04 19.01
N GLU A 127 -14.38 0.19 19.69
CA GLU A 127 -15.18 1.41 19.64
C GLU A 127 -14.40 2.62 20.21
N SER A 128 -13.57 2.38 21.24
CA SER A 128 -12.67 3.38 21.82
C SER A 128 -11.43 3.67 20.96
N ASN A 129 -10.87 2.66 20.28
CA ASN A 129 -9.62 2.80 19.49
C ASN A 129 -9.86 3.11 18.01
N GLY A 130 -11.10 2.98 17.53
CA GLY A 130 -11.50 3.27 16.15
C GLY A 130 -10.88 2.34 15.10
N TYR A 131 -10.30 1.20 15.49
CA TYR A 131 -9.52 0.32 14.61
C TYR A 131 -10.35 -0.27 13.46
N ARG A 132 -11.52 -0.88 13.72
CA ARG A 132 -12.40 -1.40 12.65
C ARG A 132 -12.85 -0.31 11.69
N ARG A 133 -13.10 0.91 12.20
CA ARG A 133 -13.46 2.06 11.36
C ARG A 133 -12.30 2.49 10.47
N ALA A 134 -11.07 2.53 11.01
CA ALA A 134 -9.88 2.81 10.21
C ALA A 134 -9.65 1.72 9.15
N LYS A 135 -9.82 0.45 9.52
CA LYS A 135 -9.68 -0.70 8.62
C LYS A 135 -10.71 -0.69 7.49
N HIS A 136 -11.97 -0.38 7.77
CA HIS A 136 -13.00 -0.23 6.73
C HIS A 136 -12.77 0.99 5.84
N ALA A 137 -12.27 2.10 6.38
CA ALA A 137 -11.91 3.26 5.58
C ALA A 137 -10.77 2.94 4.61
N GLU A 138 -9.74 2.25 5.08
CA GLU A 138 -8.63 1.77 4.26
C GLU A 138 -9.10 0.82 3.16
N GLU A 139 -9.92 -0.18 3.50
CA GLU A 139 -10.47 -1.14 2.52
C GLU A 139 -11.28 -0.44 1.43
N HIS A 140 -12.14 0.52 1.81
CA HIS A 140 -12.93 1.30 0.87
C HIS A 140 -12.05 2.15 -0.07
N VAL A 141 -11.04 2.84 0.47
CA VAL A 141 -10.11 3.64 -0.34
C VAL A 141 -9.24 2.75 -1.22
N SER A 142 -8.88 1.55 -0.76
CA SER A 142 -8.12 0.56 -1.56
C SER A 142 -8.88 0.15 -2.82
N ILE A 143 -10.19 -0.09 -2.73
CA ILE A 143 -11.03 -0.44 -3.89
C ILE A 143 -11.08 0.73 -4.89
N ILE A 144 -11.20 1.96 -4.38
CA ILE A 144 -11.23 3.17 -5.20
C ILE A 144 -9.87 3.39 -5.90
N GLU A 145 -8.78 3.27 -5.16
CA GLU A 145 -7.41 3.34 -5.68
C GLU A 145 -7.20 2.33 -6.81
N GLU A 146 -7.61 1.08 -6.59
CA GLU A 146 -7.44 0.00 -7.56
C GLU A 146 -8.21 0.28 -8.84
N HIS A 147 -9.47 0.69 -8.71
CA HIS A 147 -10.30 1.05 -9.86
C HIS A 147 -9.69 2.22 -10.66
N LEU A 148 -9.25 3.28 -9.98
CA LEU A 148 -8.65 4.45 -10.63
C LEU A 148 -7.33 4.12 -11.32
N ALA A 149 -6.52 3.25 -10.71
CA ALA A 149 -5.27 2.79 -11.30
C ALA A 149 -5.54 1.97 -12.57
N ASP A 150 -6.50 1.05 -12.54
CA ASP A 150 -6.89 0.25 -13.71
C ASP A 150 -7.36 1.13 -14.87
N GLU A 151 -8.21 2.13 -14.58
CA GLU A 151 -8.64 3.08 -15.59
C GLU A 151 -7.48 3.89 -16.18
N LEU A 152 -6.57 4.38 -15.32
CA LEU A 152 -5.38 5.11 -15.74
C LEU A 152 -4.50 4.26 -16.67
N LEU A 153 -4.24 3.02 -16.29
CA LEU A 153 -3.35 2.12 -17.02
C LEU A 153 -3.95 1.66 -18.35
N ARG A 154 -5.27 1.52 -18.45
CA ARG A 154 -5.98 1.19 -19.71
C ARG A 154 -6.09 2.38 -20.66
N THR A 155 -6.02 3.61 -20.15
CA THR A 155 -6.14 4.80 -21.00
C THR A 155 -4.91 4.89 -21.93
N PRO A 156 -5.11 5.09 -23.25
CA PRO A 156 -4.00 5.26 -24.19
C PRO A 156 -3.26 6.56 -23.89
N ALA A 157 -1.93 6.50 -23.79
CA ALA A 157 -1.08 7.67 -23.60
C ALA A 157 -0.59 8.18 -24.95
N MET A 158 -0.85 9.46 -25.24
CA MET A 158 -0.44 10.11 -26.49
C MET A 158 0.75 11.07 -26.32
N THR A 159 1.22 11.26 -25.08
CA THR A 159 2.31 12.17 -24.72
C THR A 159 3.32 11.48 -23.81
N THR A 160 4.57 11.96 -23.80
CA THR A 160 5.61 11.45 -22.89
C THR A 160 5.22 11.67 -21.42
N VAL A 161 4.56 12.79 -21.11
CA VAL A 161 4.00 13.08 -19.78
C VAL A 161 2.93 12.07 -19.38
N ALA A 162 2.02 11.70 -20.29
CA ALA A 162 1.03 10.65 -20.04
C ALA A 162 1.68 9.27 -19.82
N VAL A 163 2.75 8.95 -20.56
CA VAL A 163 3.52 7.71 -20.31
C VAL A 163 4.19 7.77 -18.93
N ALA A 164 4.79 8.89 -18.55
CA ALA A 164 5.36 9.08 -17.21
C ALA A 164 4.32 8.87 -16.11
N ALA A 165 3.09 9.33 -16.32
CA ALA A 165 1.98 9.14 -15.37
C ALA A 165 1.67 7.66 -15.13
N LYS A 166 1.62 6.86 -16.20
CA LYS A 166 1.37 5.41 -16.13
C LYS A 166 2.53 4.68 -15.46
N LEU A 167 3.78 5.03 -15.81
CA LEU A 167 4.96 4.44 -15.19
C LEU A 167 5.09 4.79 -13.70
N HIS A 168 4.75 6.03 -13.33
CA HIS A 168 4.70 6.45 -11.93
C HIS A 168 3.68 5.61 -11.15
N CYS A 169 2.48 5.42 -11.70
CA CYS A 169 1.45 4.56 -11.10
C CYS A 169 1.95 3.12 -10.87
N LEU A 170 2.52 2.47 -11.89
CA LEU A 170 3.03 1.10 -11.76
C LEU A 170 4.12 1.00 -10.70
N LEU A 171 5.09 1.91 -10.71
CA LEU A 171 6.20 1.86 -9.77
C LEU A 171 5.78 2.19 -8.34
N ALA A 172 4.83 3.11 -8.14
CA ALA A 172 4.34 3.45 -6.80
C ALA A 172 3.52 2.32 -6.16
N ARG A 173 2.76 1.56 -6.97
CA ARG A 173 1.90 0.47 -6.49
C ARG A 173 2.62 -0.86 -6.34
N ASP A 174 3.36 -1.24 -7.38
CA ASP A 174 3.82 -2.62 -7.55
C ASP A 174 5.30 -2.80 -7.19
N SER A 175 6.07 -1.71 -7.10
CA SER A 175 7.48 -1.84 -6.76
C SER A 175 7.65 -2.21 -5.27
N PRO A 176 8.32 -3.33 -4.95
CA PRO A 176 8.44 -3.81 -3.57
C PRO A 176 9.32 -2.88 -2.72
N SER A 177 10.24 -2.14 -3.34
CA SER A 177 11.00 -1.08 -2.70
C SER A 177 11.51 -0.08 -3.74
N PRO A 178 11.72 1.19 -3.38
CA PRO A 178 12.18 2.23 -4.32
C PRO A 178 13.51 1.88 -5.01
N ASP A 179 14.34 1.07 -4.33
CA ASP A 179 15.66 0.63 -4.80
C ASP A 179 15.66 -0.86 -5.18
N SER A 180 14.49 -1.46 -5.47
CA SER A 180 14.41 -2.88 -5.80
C SER A 180 15.16 -3.21 -7.09
N ASP A 181 16.22 -4.02 -6.98
CA ASP A 181 16.99 -4.54 -8.11
C ASP A 181 16.33 -5.75 -8.80
N GLU A 182 15.17 -6.19 -8.29
CA GLU A 182 14.41 -7.28 -8.89
C GLU A 182 13.85 -6.87 -10.25
N ARG A 183 14.02 -7.73 -11.25
CA ARG A 183 13.46 -7.49 -12.58
C ARG A 183 11.93 -7.54 -12.50
N PRO A 184 11.19 -6.63 -13.16
CA PRO A 184 11.63 -5.64 -14.15
C PRO A 184 11.88 -4.22 -13.62
N TRP A 185 11.89 -4.01 -12.29
CA TRP A 185 11.82 -2.68 -11.69
C TRP A 185 12.97 -1.74 -12.10
N PRO A 186 14.23 -2.18 -12.17
CA PRO A 186 15.32 -1.33 -12.66
C PRO A 186 15.09 -0.83 -14.09
N GLN A 187 14.58 -1.69 -14.98
CA GLN A 187 14.35 -1.32 -16.37
C GLN A 187 13.22 -0.30 -16.50
N ILE A 188 12.14 -0.48 -15.75
CA ILE A 188 11.00 0.45 -15.71
C ILE A 188 11.44 1.82 -15.15
N ARG A 189 12.25 1.83 -14.08
CA ARG A 189 12.82 3.07 -13.51
C ARG A 189 13.76 3.78 -14.48
N SER A 190 14.53 3.04 -15.28
CA SER A 190 15.37 3.61 -16.33
C SER A 190 14.54 4.32 -17.38
N VAL A 191 13.49 3.68 -17.90
CA VAL A 191 12.60 4.27 -18.91
C VAL A 191 11.91 5.53 -18.36
N LEU A 192 11.47 5.50 -17.10
CA LEU A 192 10.93 6.70 -16.44
C LEU A 192 11.98 7.82 -16.38
N SER A 193 13.22 7.51 -16.01
CA SER A 193 14.31 8.49 -15.94
C SER A 193 14.61 9.11 -17.30
N ASP A 194 14.60 8.32 -18.37
CA ASP A 194 14.78 8.81 -19.74
C ASP A 194 13.66 9.77 -20.14
N ILE A 195 12.41 9.42 -19.83
CA ILE A 195 11.25 10.29 -20.09
C ILE A 195 11.36 11.59 -19.28
N LEU A 196 11.80 11.54 -18.02
CA LEU A 196 12.02 12.75 -17.20
C LEU A 196 13.07 13.66 -17.83
N ALA A 197 14.19 13.08 -18.29
CA ALA A 197 15.24 13.82 -18.98
C ALA A 197 14.73 14.47 -20.28
N MET A 198 13.91 13.78 -21.07
CA MET A 198 13.27 14.35 -22.27
C MET A 198 12.37 15.55 -21.96
N ASN A 199 11.78 15.59 -20.77
CA ASN A 199 10.93 16.70 -20.31
C ASN A 199 11.70 17.77 -19.52
N GLY A 200 13.04 17.74 -19.55
CA GLY A 200 13.89 18.75 -18.90
C GLY A 200 13.99 18.63 -17.38
N VAL A 201 13.53 17.52 -16.80
CA VAL A 201 13.67 17.22 -15.37
C VAL A 201 14.89 16.32 -15.23
N SER A 202 16.01 16.84 -14.70
CA SER A 202 17.28 16.11 -14.50
C SER A 202 17.56 15.78 -13.03
#